data_AF-A0A7C1PY95-F1
#
_entry.id   AF-A0A7C1PY95-F1
#
_cell.length_a   1.000
_cell.length_b   1.000
_cell.length_c   1.000
_cell.angle_alpha   90.00
_cell.angle_beta   90.00
_cell.angle_gamma   90.00
#
_symmetry.space_group_name_H-M   'P 1'
#
loop_
_entity.id
_entity.type
_entity.pdbx_description
1 polymer ?
#
loop_
_entity_poly.entity_id
_entity_poly.type
_entity_poly.pdbx_seq_one_letter_code
_entity_poly.pdbx_strand_id
1 'polypeptide(L)'
;MPYNFFFTPAALEKAQEHYGSPVDDVLNFPIRVNAVSSLKPVYAHPSDYGRNVRDEFGVLWSTGVTDRGIPVGPCITVPDISKYIFPDPAAPYRFKHLGDWLESNKENFTFITVGDLWERATFMRGLEDILMDIVVDPGFVHDLLQAIADYNINTMDILYEQFRFDGIVLSDDYGAQSSTIMSPSDWRKFVKPPLLRMYTKARKYGWVIFHHSCGHNTPIIPDLLEIGVDILHPIQPETMDIFKLKKEYGKDITFCGGISTQKLLPMGTSEEIRNEVRKVKRIMGKGGGYITGTGIMLHEDVPLDNLVSLIDEAMV
;
A
#
# COMPACT_ATOMS: atom_id res chain seq x y z
N MET A 1 18.08 -0.19 13.22
CA MET A 1 16.66 -0.64 13.07
C MET A 1 16.25 -0.32 11.64
N PRO A 2 15.57 -1.22 10.90
CA PRO A 2 15.20 -0.92 9.52
C PRO A 2 14.27 0.31 9.47
N TYR A 3 14.43 1.10 8.41
CA TYR A 3 13.58 2.21 8.06
C TYR A 3 13.23 2.13 6.59
N ASN A 4 12.06 2.65 6.22
CA ASN A 4 11.63 2.76 4.83
C ASN A 4 10.70 3.96 4.69
N PHE A 5 10.95 4.78 3.66
CA PHE A 5 10.10 5.92 3.35
C PHE A 5 9.60 5.81 1.91
N PHE A 6 8.33 6.13 1.72
CA PHE A 6 7.74 6.27 0.39
C PHE A 6 7.57 7.76 0.10
N PHE A 7 7.82 8.17 -1.13
CA PHE A 7 7.78 9.59 -1.53
C PHE A 7 6.78 9.75 -2.66
N THR A 8 6.04 10.86 -2.67
CA THR A 8 5.46 11.34 -3.93
C THR A 8 6.58 11.79 -4.88
N PRO A 9 6.34 11.88 -6.20
CA PRO A 9 7.34 12.37 -7.14
C PRO A 9 7.95 13.73 -6.74
N ALA A 10 7.11 14.68 -6.31
CA ALA A 10 7.57 16.01 -5.88
C ALA A 10 8.39 15.99 -4.58
N ALA A 11 8.04 15.13 -3.61
CA ALA A 11 8.83 14.97 -2.40
C ALA A 11 10.17 14.25 -2.68
N LEU A 12 10.17 13.30 -3.61
CA LEU A 12 11.37 12.59 -4.05
C LEU A 12 12.34 13.54 -4.75
N GLU A 13 11.86 14.36 -5.69
CA GLU A 13 12.65 15.38 -6.39
C GLU A 13 13.31 16.34 -5.39
N LYS A 14 12.52 16.89 -4.46
CA LYS A 14 13.01 17.76 -3.39
C LYS A 14 14.14 17.12 -2.57
N ALA A 15 14.00 15.83 -2.23
CA ALA A 15 15.03 15.10 -1.49
C ALA A 15 16.28 14.85 -2.35
N GLN A 16 16.12 14.47 -3.62
CA GLN A 16 17.22 14.25 -4.56
C GLN A 16 18.04 15.52 -4.82
N GLU A 17 17.36 16.67 -4.96
CA GLU A 17 18.02 17.97 -5.12
C GLU A 17 18.89 18.32 -3.90
N HIS A 18 18.42 18.02 -2.70
CA HIS A 18 19.16 18.27 -1.47
C HIS A 18 20.41 17.40 -1.34
N TYR A 19 20.28 16.09 -1.58
CA TYR A 19 21.39 15.16 -1.40
C TYR A 19 22.32 15.07 -2.63
N GLY A 20 21.92 15.60 -3.79
CA GLY A 20 22.72 15.59 -5.01
C GLY A 20 22.97 14.19 -5.60
N SER A 21 22.14 13.21 -5.23
CA SER A 21 22.22 11.81 -5.66
C SER A 21 20.83 11.16 -5.59
N PRO A 22 20.58 10.05 -6.31
CA PRO A 22 19.37 9.28 -6.11
C PRO A 22 19.17 8.96 -4.62
N VAL A 23 17.98 9.24 -4.12
CA VAL A 23 17.66 9.09 -2.68
C VAL A 23 17.88 7.65 -2.23
N ASP A 24 17.63 6.67 -3.08
CA ASP A 24 17.89 5.26 -2.78
C ASP A 24 19.38 4.97 -2.53
N ASP A 25 20.30 5.67 -3.21
CA ASP A 25 21.75 5.49 -3.02
C ASP A 25 22.21 6.11 -1.69
N VAL A 26 21.61 7.24 -1.32
CA VAL A 26 21.95 7.99 -0.10
C VAL A 26 21.38 7.28 1.12
N LEU A 27 20.12 6.84 1.02
CA LEU A 27 19.39 6.26 2.12
C LEU A 27 19.61 4.76 2.25
N ASN A 28 20.08 4.10 1.19
CA ASN A 28 20.38 2.66 1.14
C ASN A 28 19.28 1.83 1.84
N PHE A 29 18.03 2.03 1.40
CA PHE A 29 16.88 1.41 2.06
C PHE A 29 17.05 -0.12 2.12
N PRO A 30 16.96 -0.75 3.31
CA PRO A 30 17.09 -2.19 3.43
C PRO A 30 15.93 -2.93 2.77
N ILE A 31 14.80 -2.24 2.59
CA ILE A 31 13.59 -2.76 1.96
C ILE A 31 13.39 -2.01 0.65
N ARG A 32 13.13 -2.74 -0.43
CA ARG A 32 12.82 -2.16 -1.74
C ARG A 32 11.48 -2.69 -2.20
N VAL A 33 10.61 -1.79 -2.62
CA VAL A 33 9.27 -2.12 -3.09
C VAL A 33 9.13 -1.70 -4.55
N ASN A 34 8.65 -2.59 -5.39
CA ASN A 34 8.23 -2.30 -6.76
C ASN A 34 6.85 -2.89 -7.00
N ALA A 35 6.26 -2.65 -8.16
CA ALA A 35 4.96 -3.18 -8.54
C ALA A 35 5.02 -3.83 -9.92
N VAL A 36 4.07 -4.73 -10.19
CA VAL A 36 3.75 -5.05 -11.58
C VAL A 36 3.27 -3.79 -12.31
N SER A 37 3.70 -3.62 -13.55
CA SER A 37 3.34 -2.46 -14.37
C SER A 37 1.86 -2.51 -14.78
N SER A 38 1.22 -1.34 -14.78
CA SER A 38 -0.16 -1.13 -15.23
C SER A 38 -0.20 -0.28 -16.51
N LEU A 39 -1.31 -0.32 -17.25
CA LEU A 39 -1.45 0.52 -18.46
C LEU A 39 -1.54 2.01 -18.09
N LYS A 40 -2.26 2.29 -17.00
CA LYS A 40 -2.21 3.59 -16.32
C LYS A 40 -1.15 3.50 -15.22
N PRO A 41 -0.02 4.21 -15.28
CA PRO A 41 0.90 4.27 -14.14
C PRO A 41 0.25 4.91 -12.91
N VAL A 42 0.81 4.67 -11.72
CA VAL A 42 0.32 5.27 -10.46
C VAL A 42 0.20 6.79 -10.60
N TYR A 43 1.26 7.44 -11.08
CA TYR A 43 1.30 8.86 -11.41
C TYR A 43 1.22 9.03 -12.93
N ALA A 44 0.02 9.31 -13.44
CA ALA A 44 -0.21 9.58 -14.86
C ALA A 44 -0.24 11.09 -15.07
N HIS A 45 0.85 11.67 -15.57
CA HIS A 45 0.94 13.12 -15.76
C HIS A 45 0.06 13.58 -16.94
N PRO A 46 -0.70 14.69 -16.81
CA PRO A 46 -1.63 15.13 -17.85
C PRO A 46 -1.00 15.46 -19.22
N SER A 47 0.30 15.81 -19.26
CA SER A 47 1.01 16.03 -20.53
C SER A 47 1.15 14.76 -21.37
N ASP A 48 1.26 13.61 -20.71
CA ASP A 48 1.60 12.34 -21.35
C ASP A 48 0.34 11.50 -21.58
N TYR A 49 -0.65 11.62 -20.69
CA TYR A 49 -1.85 10.80 -20.68
C TYR A 49 -3.15 11.58 -20.97
N GLY A 50 -3.07 12.90 -21.19
CA GLY A 50 -4.26 13.76 -21.29
C GLY A 50 -4.95 13.93 -19.94
N ARG A 51 -6.18 14.50 -19.91
CA ARG A 51 -6.90 14.77 -18.65
C ARG A 51 -7.46 13.53 -17.96
N ASN A 52 -7.74 12.48 -18.73
CA ASN A 52 -8.27 11.23 -18.25
C ASN A 52 -7.62 10.06 -18.98
N VAL A 53 -7.44 8.94 -18.30
CA VAL A 53 -6.84 7.72 -18.83
C VAL A 53 -7.60 6.50 -18.32
N ARG A 54 -7.73 5.46 -19.15
CA ARG A 54 -8.31 4.19 -18.72
C ARG A 54 -7.22 3.24 -18.26
N ASP A 55 -7.46 2.56 -17.13
CA ASP A 55 -6.60 1.45 -16.71
C ASP A 55 -6.98 0.14 -17.42
N GLU A 56 -6.23 -0.92 -17.14
CA GLU A 56 -6.45 -2.26 -17.72
C GLU A 56 -7.76 -2.92 -17.30
N PHE A 57 -8.37 -2.47 -16.20
CA PHE A 57 -9.70 -2.92 -15.77
C PHE A 57 -10.82 -2.10 -16.45
N GLY A 58 -10.48 -1.10 -17.24
CA GLY A 58 -11.42 -0.24 -17.96
C GLY A 58 -11.95 0.94 -17.13
N VAL A 59 -11.47 1.12 -15.90
CA VAL A 59 -11.85 2.26 -15.04
C VAL A 59 -11.31 3.54 -15.66
N LEU A 60 -12.14 4.58 -15.74
CA LEU A 60 -11.70 5.91 -16.18
C LEU A 60 -11.18 6.70 -14.99
N TRP A 61 -9.93 7.13 -15.07
CA TRP A 61 -9.25 7.91 -14.05
C TRP A 61 -9.00 9.34 -14.53
N SER A 62 -9.09 10.31 -13.63
CA SER A 62 -8.44 11.60 -13.84
C SER A 62 -6.92 11.43 -13.81
N THR A 63 -6.20 12.33 -14.47
CA THR A 63 -4.74 12.45 -14.35
C THR A 63 -4.38 13.58 -13.40
N GLY A 64 -3.20 13.49 -12.78
CA GLY A 64 -2.74 14.42 -11.75
C GLY A 64 -1.29 14.81 -11.99
N VAL A 65 -0.94 16.06 -11.67
CA VAL A 65 0.47 16.52 -11.74
C VAL A 65 1.23 15.98 -10.55
N THR A 66 0.64 16.07 -9.35
CA THR A 66 1.27 15.69 -8.08
C THR A 66 0.59 14.51 -7.38
N ASP A 67 -0.59 14.09 -7.87
CA ASP A 67 -1.39 13.00 -7.31
C ASP A 67 -1.59 11.83 -8.30
N ARG A 68 -2.11 10.71 -7.78
CA ARG A 68 -2.33 9.47 -8.55
C ARG A 68 -3.54 9.49 -9.48
N GLY A 69 -4.30 10.58 -9.48
CA GLY A 69 -5.63 10.68 -10.03
C GLY A 69 -6.70 10.08 -9.10
N ILE A 70 -7.96 10.28 -9.47
CA ILE A 70 -9.12 9.62 -8.84
C ILE A 70 -9.94 8.88 -9.90
N PRO A 71 -10.63 7.78 -9.54
CA PRO A 71 -11.63 7.19 -10.41
C PRO A 71 -12.75 8.19 -10.68
N VAL A 72 -13.06 8.46 -11.94
CA VAL A 72 -14.14 9.36 -12.38
C VAL A 72 -15.21 8.65 -13.21
N GLY A 73 -14.97 7.40 -13.61
CA GLY A 73 -15.93 6.59 -14.34
C GLY A 73 -15.75 5.10 -14.05
N PRO A 74 -16.66 4.47 -13.28
CA PRO A 74 -16.60 3.03 -13.03
C PRO A 74 -16.80 2.25 -14.34
N CYS A 75 -16.18 1.07 -14.44
CA CYS A 75 -16.35 0.17 -15.57
C CYS A 75 -17.53 -0.81 -15.40
N ILE A 76 -18.02 -0.98 -14.17
CA ILE A 76 -19.18 -1.80 -13.83
C ILE A 76 -20.34 -0.90 -13.38
N THR A 77 -21.20 -0.53 -14.33
CA THR A 77 -22.37 0.35 -14.05
C THR A 77 -23.63 -0.42 -13.64
N VAL A 78 -23.68 -1.72 -13.92
CA VAL A 78 -24.72 -2.65 -13.48
C VAL A 78 -24.04 -3.72 -12.62
N PRO A 79 -24.60 -4.15 -11.47
CA PRO A 79 -23.97 -5.14 -10.57
C PRO A 79 -24.00 -6.55 -11.18
N ASP A 80 -23.28 -6.74 -12.28
CA ASP A 80 -23.19 -7.98 -13.04
C ASP A 80 -21.83 -8.02 -13.76
N ILE A 81 -21.01 -9.02 -13.43
CA ILE A 81 -19.73 -9.27 -14.07
C ILE A 81 -19.76 -10.41 -15.09
N SER A 82 -20.93 -11.01 -15.37
CA SER A 82 -21.05 -12.18 -16.26
C SER A 82 -20.54 -11.92 -17.69
N LYS A 83 -20.58 -10.67 -18.13
CA LYS A 83 -20.07 -10.21 -19.44
C LYS A 83 -18.79 -9.39 -19.34
N TYR A 84 -18.30 -9.13 -18.13
CA TYR A 84 -17.08 -8.38 -17.92
C TYR A 84 -15.87 -9.28 -18.19
N ILE A 85 -14.91 -8.77 -18.94
CA ILE A 85 -13.67 -9.49 -19.27
C ILE A 85 -12.56 -8.85 -18.44
N PHE A 86 -12.03 -9.60 -17.49
CA PHE A 86 -10.88 -9.17 -16.70
C PHE A 86 -9.63 -9.03 -17.58
N PRO A 87 -8.71 -8.11 -17.24
CA PRO A 87 -7.42 -8.03 -17.92
C PRO A 87 -6.66 -9.35 -17.83
N ASP A 88 -5.76 -9.59 -18.79
CA ASP A 88 -4.90 -10.77 -18.77
C ASP A 88 -3.80 -10.59 -17.70
N PRO A 89 -3.75 -11.44 -16.65
CA PRO A 89 -2.70 -11.35 -15.64
C PRO A 89 -1.31 -11.68 -16.19
N ALA A 90 -1.23 -12.38 -17.33
CA ALA A 90 0.01 -12.73 -18.02
C ALA A 90 0.45 -11.71 -19.07
N ALA A 91 -0.25 -10.58 -19.20
CA ALA A 91 0.08 -9.57 -20.20
C ALA A 91 1.56 -9.12 -20.05
N PRO A 92 2.40 -9.24 -21.11
CA PRO A 92 3.85 -9.07 -20.97
C PRO A 92 4.31 -7.71 -20.45
N TYR A 93 3.52 -6.65 -20.68
CA TYR A 93 3.85 -5.31 -20.19
C TYR A 93 3.93 -5.26 -18.66
N ARG A 94 3.18 -6.11 -17.94
CA ARG A 94 3.10 -6.11 -16.47
C ARG A 94 4.42 -6.43 -15.80
N PHE A 95 5.28 -7.21 -16.45
CA PHE A 95 6.54 -7.69 -15.88
C PHE A 95 7.76 -7.02 -16.53
N LYS A 96 7.53 -6.03 -17.39
CA LYS A 96 8.60 -5.31 -18.09
C LYS A 96 9.51 -4.64 -17.05
N HIS A 97 10.83 -4.81 -17.22
CA HIS A 97 11.88 -4.27 -16.34
C HIS A 97 11.92 -4.85 -14.90
N LEU A 98 11.00 -5.76 -14.54
CA LEU A 98 10.96 -6.30 -13.18
C LEU A 98 12.21 -7.13 -12.85
N GLY A 99 12.66 -7.96 -13.81
CA GLY A 99 13.89 -8.76 -13.64
C GLY A 99 15.14 -7.91 -13.45
N ASP A 100 15.32 -6.85 -14.25
CA ASP A 100 16.45 -5.92 -14.14
C ASP A 100 16.45 -5.18 -12.80
N TRP A 101 15.27 -4.79 -12.32
CA TRP A 101 15.11 -4.17 -11.02
C TRP A 101 15.44 -5.15 -9.89
N LEU A 102 14.99 -6.40 -9.96
CA LEU A 102 15.30 -7.41 -8.95
C LEU A 102 16.80 -7.71 -8.86
N GLU A 103 17.49 -7.86 -10.00
CA GLU A 103 18.94 -8.09 -10.02
C GLU A 103 19.70 -6.91 -9.39
N SER A 104 19.25 -5.68 -9.65
CA SER A 104 19.83 -4.45 -9.11
C SER A 104 19.58 -4.28 -7.59
N ASN A 105 18.66 -5.06 -7.02
CA ASN A 105 18.25 -4.99 -5.60
C ASN A 105 18.41 -6.34 -4.87
N LYS A 106 19.21 -7.27 -5.40
CA LYS A 106 19.37 -8.63 -4.85
C LYS A 106 19.96 -8.72 -3.45
N GLU A 107 20.60 -7.66 -2.99
CA GLU A 107 21.16 -7.55 -1.62
C GLU A 107 20.15 -6.93 -0.63
N ASN A 108 19.00 -6.45 -1.13
CA ASN A 108 17.93 -5.85 -0.34
C ASN A 108 16.80 -6.85 -0.10
N PHE A 109 15.94 -6.56 0.87
CA PHE A 109 14.68 -7.27 1.04
C PHE A 109 13.65 -6.71 0.07
N THR A 110 13.22 -7.51 -0.90
CA THR A 110 12.43 -7.07 -2.05
C THR A 110 10.96 -7.47 -1.93
N PHE A 111 10.07 -6.49 -2.12
CA PHE A 111 8.63 -6.71 -2.20
C PHE A 111 8.07 -6.32 -3.56
N ILE A 112 7.15 -7.13 -4.08
CA ILE A 112 6.38 -6.82 -5.28
C ILE A 112 4.91 -6.56 -4.91
N THR A 113 4.41 -5.38 -5.22
CA THR A 113 2.98 -5.07 -5.13
C THR A 113 2.24 -5.83 -6.21
N VAL A 114 1.32 -6.70 -5.79
CA VAL A 114 0.58 -7.59 -6.71
C VAL A 114 -0.78 -7.04 -7.12
N GLY A 115 -1.32 -6.07 -6.35
CA GLY A 115 -2.56 -5.40 -6.65
C GLY A 115 -3.29 -4.88 -5.40
N ASP A 116 -4.58 -4.66 -5.60
CA ASP A 116 -5.61 -4.22 -4.67
C ASP A 116 -6.77 -5.25 -4.71
N LEU A 117 -7.65 -5.25 -3.70
CA LEU A 117 -8.82 -6.13 -3.66
C LEU A 117 -10.11 -5.35 -3.45
N TRP A 118 -10.30 -4.75 -2.27
CA TRP A 118 -11.45 -3.90 -1.99
C TRP A 118 -11.35 -2.58 -2.76
N GLU A 119 -10.20 -1.91 -2.72
CA GLU A 119 -9.95 -0.66 -3.47
C GLU A 119 -10.25 -0.88 -4.96
N ARG A 120 -9.78 -2.00 -5.53
CA ARG A 120 -10.09 -2.38 -6.92
C ARG A 120 -11.58 -2.44 -7.18
N ALA A 121 -12.34 -3.12 -6.32
CA ALA A 121 -13.78 -3.19 -6.44
C ALA A 121 -14.42 -1.79 -6.35
N THR A 122 -13.95 -0.93 -5.44
CA THR A 122 -14.43 0.46 -5.33
C THR A 122 -14.11 1.28 -6.59
N PHE A 123 -13.00 1.03 -7.27
CA PHE A 123 -12.65 1.71 -8.52
C PHE A 123 -13.50 1.22 -9.68
N MET A 124 -13.75 -0.09 -9.74
CA MET A 124 -14.52 -0.71 -10.82
C MET A 124 -16.01 -0.42 -10.74
N ARG A 125 -16.57 -0.38 -9.52
CA ARG A 125 -18.00 -0.20 -9.27
C ARG A 125 -18.37 1.23 -8.83
N GLY A 126 -17.45 1.96 -8.23
CA GLY A 126 -17.72 3.20 -7.50
C GLY A 126 -17.93 2.91 -6.00
N LEU A 127 -17.37 3.75 -5.13
CA LEU A 127 -17.40 3.55 -3.67
C LEU A 127 -18.82 3.54 -3.11
N GLU A 128 -19.67 4.49 -3.55
CA GLU A 128 -21.06 4.58 -3.07
C GLU A 128 -21.87 3.35 -3.50
N ASP A 129 -21.78 2.98 -4.77
CA ASP A 129 -22.51 1.84 -5.33
C ASP A 129 -22.07 0.52 -4.70
N ILE A 130 -20.77 0.26 -4.55
CA ILE A 130 -20.31 -1.01 -3.94
C ILE A 130 -20.69 -1.12 -2.46
N LEU A 131 -20.71 0.01 -1.72
CA LEU A 131 -21.19 0.03 -0.34
C LEU A 131 -22.69 -0.22 -0.25
N MET A 132 -23.48 0.27 -1.20
CA MET A 132 -24.91 -0.06 -1.31
C MET A 132 -25.11 -1.54 -1.66
N ASP A 133 -24.31 -2.06 -2.60
CA ASP A 133 -24.39 -3.44 -3.07
C ASP A 133 -24.10 -4.46 -1.95
N ILE A 134 -23.31 -4.12 -0.92
CA ILE A 134 -23.16 -4.96 0.28
C ILE A 134 -24.51 -5.37 0.87
N VAL A 135 -25.50 -4.48 0.80
CA VAL A 135 -26.85 -4.70 1.32
C VAL A 135 -27.81 -5.17 0.23
N VAL A 136 -27.81 -4.52 -0.93
CA VAL A 136 -28.84 -4.76 -1.96
C VAL A 136 -28.53 -5.94 -2.87
N ASP A 137 -27.26 -6.23 -3.11
CA ASP A 137 -26.80 -7.36 -3.91
C ASP A 137 -25.46 -7.93 -3.40
N PRO A 138 -25.47 -8.59 -2.22
CA PRO A 138 -24.27 -9.17 -1.64
C PRO A 138 -23.66 -10.29 -2.49
N GLY A 139 -24.44 -10.89 -3.40
CA GLY A 139 -23.97 -11.91 -4.33
C GLY A 139 -22.99 -11.30 -5.32
N PHE A 140 -23.36 -10.17 -5.93
CA PHE A 140 -22.47 -9.42 -6.81
C PHE A 140 -21.17 -9.00 -6.12
N VAL A 141 -21.23 -8.46 -4.89
CA VAL A 141 -20.02 -8.05 -4.14
C VAL A 141 -19.09 -9.24 -3.90
N HIS A 142 -19.67 -10.38 -3.51
CA HIS A 142 -18.90 -11.62 -3.33
C HIS A 142 -18.22 -12.03 -4.63
N ASP A 143 -18.97 -12.11 -5.73
CA ASP A 143 -18.45 -12.58 -7.01
C ASP A 143 -17.37 -11.64 -7.58
N LEU A 144 -17.54 -10.33 -7.43
CA LEU A 144 -16.54 -9.33 -7.82
C LEU A 144 -15.23 -9.49 -7.04
N LEU A 145 -15.30 -9.60 -5.71
CA LEU A 145 -14.10 -9.75 -4.88
C LEU A 145 -13.41 -11.11 -5.12
N GLN A 146 -14.16 -12.19 -5.34
CA GLN A 146 -13.56 -13.47 -5.72
C GLN A 146 -12.83 -13.39 -7.07
N ALA A 147 -13.43 -12.74 -8.07
CA ALA A 147 -12.82 -12.61 -9.39
C ALA A 147 -11.56 -11.73 -9.36
N ILE A 148 -11.54 -10.64 -8.58
CA ILE A 148 -10.33 -9.83 -8.37
C ILE A 148 -9.25 -10.65 -7.64
N ALA A 149 -9.63 -11.43 -6.63
CA ALA A 149 -8.68 -12.32 -5.95
C ALA A 149 -8.10 -13.38 -6.90
N ASP A 150 -8.91 -13.95 -7.80
CA ASP A 150 -8.45 -14.90 -8.81
C ASP A 150 -7.42 -14.25 -9.76
N TYR A 151 -7.69 -13.02 -10.20
CA TYR A 151 -6.75 -12.25 -11.01
C TYR A 151 -5.40 -12.01 -10.29
N ASN A 152 -5.46 -11.61 -9.01
CA ASN A 152 -4.25 -11.38 -8.22
C ASN A 152 -3.50 -12.70 -7.93
N ILE A 153 -4.20 -13.80 -7.64
CA ILE A 153 -3.58 -15.13 -7.46
C ILE A 153 -2.90 -15.61 -8.73
N ASN A 154 -3.52 -15.39 -9.90
CA ASN A 154 -2.88 -15.73 -11.18
C ASN A 154 -1.63 -14.88 -11.43
N THR A 155 -1.66 -13.58 -11.10
CA THR A 155 -0.46 -12.72 -11.15
C THR A 155 0.64 -13.25 -10.21
N MET A 156 0.27 -13.66 -9.00
CA MET A 156 1.20 -14.26 -8.03
C MET A 156 1.82 -15.57 -8.55
N ASP A 157 1.05 -16.42 -9.23
CA ASP A 157 1.57 -17.68 -9.78
C ASP A 157 2.64 -17.42 -10.84
N ILE A 158 2.38 -16.47 -11.73
CA ILE A 158 3.33 -16.04 -12.76
C ILE A 158 4.60 -15.47 -12.13
N LEU A 159 4.44 -14.61 -11.12
CA LEU A 159 5.57 -14.01 -10.40
C LEU A 159 6.46 -15.08 -9.72
N TYR A 160 5.85 -16.08 -9.09
CA TYR A 160 6.56 -17.18 -8.44
C TYR A 160 7.33 -18.05 -9.43
N GLU A 161 6.75 -18.32 -10.59
CA GLU A 161 7.40 -19.13 -11.62
C GLU A 161 8.59 -18.41 -12.24
N GLN A 162 8.49 -17.09 -12.46
CA GLN A 162 9.45 -16.34 -13.27
C GLN A 162 10.52 -15.57 -12.48
N PHE A 163 10.23 -15.18 -11.23
CA PHE A 163 11.08 -14.25 -10.49
C PHE A 163 11.42 -14.76 -9.09
N ARG A 164 12.45 -14.16 -8.48
CA ARG A 164 12.85 -14.42 -7.10
C ARG A 164 12.88 -13.10 -6.34
N PHE A 165 12.14 -13.04 -5.26
CA PHE A 165 11.98 -11.91 -4.35
C PHE A 165 11.40 -12.40 -3.02
N ASP A 166 11.38 -11.55 -2.00
CA ASP A 166 11.19 -11.98 -0.62
C ASP A 166 9.75 -11.89 -0.12
N GLY A 167 8.93 -11.00 -0.70
CA GLY A 167 7.55 -10.82 -0.26
C GLY A 167 6.63 -10.14 -1.26
N ILE A 168 5.35 -10.11 -0.93
CA ILE A 168 4.34 -9.35 -1.68
C ILE A 168 3.82 -8.18 -0.86
N VAL A 169 3.42 -7.13 -1.56
CA VAL A 169 2.58 -6.06 -1.01
C VAL A 169 1.18 -6.21 -1.59
N LEU A 170 0.17 -6.18 -0.72
CA LEU A 170 -1.19 -5.85 -1.14
C LEU A 170 -1.47 -4.41 -0.70
N SER A 171 -1.87 -3.57 -1.66
CA SER A 171 -2.23 -2.18 -1.40
C SER A 171 -3.73 -2.05 -1.40
N ASP A 172 -4.35 -1.89 -0.23
CA ASP A 172 -5.80 -1.90 -0.13
C ASP A 172 -6.28 -1.10 1.09
N ASP A 173 -7.28 -0.22 0.95
CA ASP A 173 -7.69 0.68 2.03
C ASP A 173 -9.02 0.24 2.67
N TYR A 174 -8.97 -0.15 3.94
CA TYR A 174 -10.15 -0.49 4.75
C TYR A 174 -10.48 0.54 5.82
N GLY A 175 -9.54 1.43 6.15
CA GLY A 175 -9.68 2.42 7.21
C GLY A 175 -10.12 3.79 6.69
N ALA A 176 -10.97 4.44 7.47
CA ALA A 176 -11.25 5.87 7.41
C ALA A 176 -10.58 6.58 8.61
N GLN A 177 -10.81 7.88 8.78
CA GLN A 177 -10.15 8.67 9.84
C GLN A 177 -10.41 8.14 11.26
N SER A 178 -11.61 7.63 11.54
CA SER A 178 -12.06 7.26 12.89
C SER A 178 -12.62 5.84 13.02
N SER A 179 -12.77 5.13 11.90
CA SER A 179 -13.38 3.80 11.83
C SER A 179 -12.94 3.08 10.56
N THR A 180 -13.37 1.83 10.38
CA THR A 180 -13.27 1.14 9.10
C THR A 180 -14.36 1.64 8.12
N ILE A 181 -14.09 1.58 6.82
CA ILE A 181 -15.00 2.03 5.75
C ILE A 181 -16.29 1.19 5.72
N MET A 182 -16.17 -0.10 6.06
CA MET A 182 -17.31 -1.00 6.25
C MET A 182 -17.29 -1.58 7.67
N SER A 183 -18.40 -2.20 8.09
CA SER A 183 -18.43 -2.86 9.39
C SER A 183 -17.40 -4.01 9.45
N PRO A 184 -16.76 -4.28 10.60
CA PRO A 184 -15.87 -5.43 10.73
C PRO A 184 -16.56 -6.77 10.43
N SER A 185 -17.87 -6.88 10.65
CA SER A 185 -18.66 -8.05 10.24
C SER A 185 -18.74 -8.20 8.73
N ASP A 186 -18.98 -7.12 7.99
CA ASP A 186 -19.01 -7.15 6.53
C ASP A 186 -17.61 -7.42 5.97
N TRP A 187 -16.58 -6.81 6.55
CA TRP A 187 -15.19 -7.08 6.16
C TRP A 187 -14.86 -8.58 6.32
N ARG A 188 -15.25 -9.20 7.44
CA ARG A 188 -15.07 -10.66 7.65
C ARG A 188 -15.87 -11.51 6.68
N LYS A 189 -17.03 -11.02 6.23
CA LYS A 189 -17.91 -11.74 5.31
C LYS A 189 -17.42 -11.66 3.86
N PHE A 190 -16.97 -10.49 3.42
CA PHE A 190 -16.70 -10.22 2.00
C PHE A 190 -15.21 -10.15 1.67
N VAL A 191 -14.40 -9.50 2.50
CA VAL A 191 -12.99 -9.20 2.20
C VAL A 191 -12.05 -10.27 2.75
N LYS A 192 -12.26 -10.71 4.00
CA LYS A 192 -11.39 -11.70 4.65
C LYS A 192 -11.26 -13.01 3.85
N PRO A 193 -12.33 -13.61 3.30
CA PRO A 193 -12.19 -14.88 2.58
C PRO A 193 -11.29 -14.80 1.32
N PRO A 194 -11.47 -13.85 0.38
CA PRO A 194 -10.55 -13.70 -0.74
C PRO A 194 -9.12 -13.36 -0.31
N LEU A 195 -8.92 -12.49 0.70
CA LEU A 195 -7.58 -12.23 1.23
C LEU A 195 -6.91 -13.49 1.78
N LEU A 196 -7.63 -14.31 2.54
CA LEU A 196 -7.12 -15.57 3.07
C LEU A 196 -6.64 -16.49 1.93
N ARG A 197 -7.35 -16.54 0.80
CA ARG A 197 -6.92 -17.32 -0.38
C ARG A 197 -5.60 -16.79 -0.93
N MET A 198 -5.49 -15.47 -1.11
CA MET A 198 -4.27 -14.82 -1.59
C MET A 198 -3.09 -15.05 -0.65
N TYR A 199 -3.28 -14.86 0.66
CA TYR A 199 -2.22 -15.01 1.65
C TYR A 199 -1.85 -16.46 1.93
N THR A 200 -2.78 -17.40 1.82
CA THR A 200 -2.45 -18.82 1.80
C THR A 200 -1.51 -19.16 0.66
N LYS A 201 -1.73 -18.57 -0.53
CA LYS A 201 -0.85 -18.74 -1.69
C LYS A 201 0.53 -18.10 -1.45
N ALA A 202 0.59 -16.86 -0.97
CA ALA A 202 1.86 -16.18 -0.65
C ALA A 202 2.70 -16.99 0.34
N ARG A 203 2.08 -17.48 1.42
CA ARG A 203 2.75 -18.33 2.42
C ARG A 203 3.25 -19.65 1.84
N LYS A 204 2.49 -20.27 0.94
CA LYS A 204 2.94 -21.49 0.23
C LYS A 204 4.20 -21.23 -0.59
N TYR A 205 4.36 -20.02 -1.12
CA TYR A 205 5.55 -19.58 -1.86
C TYR A 205 6.70 -19.11 -0.98
N GLY A 206 6.50 -19.07 0.34
CA GLY A 206 7.50 -18.59 1.29
C GLY A 206 7.64 -17.07 1.29
N TRP A 207 6.67 -16.34 0.75
CA TRP A 207 6.70 -14.88 0.69
C TRP A 207 6.20 -14.25 1.99
N VAL A 208 6.88 -13.19 2.41
CA VAL A 208 6.40 -12.29 3.46
C VAL A 208 5.22 -11.48 2.96
N ILE A 209 4.18 -11.35 3.79
CA ILE A 209 2.96 -10.62 3.47
C ILE A 209 3.03 -9.22 4.09
N PHE A 210 3.23 -8.23 3.23
CA PHE A 210 3.12 -6.81 3.58
C PHE A 210 1.72 -6.32 3.21
N HIS A 211 0.93 -6.02 4.23
CA HIS A 211 -0.42 -5.49 4.07
C HIS A 211 -0.41 -3.97 4.24
N HIS A 212 -0.71 -3.25 3.15
CA HIS A 212 -0.92 -1.81 3.19
C HIS A 212 -2.42 -1.52 3.30
N SER A 213 -2.83 -0.78 4.35
CA SER A 213 -4.12 -0.12 4.48
C SER A 213 -4.00 1.17 5.31
N CYS A 214 -4.36 2.30 4.71
CA CYS A 214 -4.52 3.57 5.40
C CYS A 214 -5.75 3.56 6.34
N GLY A 215 -5.81 4.57 7.20
CA GLY A 215 -6.93 4.83 8.10
C GLY A 215 -6.90 4.02 9.39
N HIS A 216 -8.06 3.92 10.02
CA HIS A 216 -8.26 3.24 11.29
C HIS A 216 -8.53 1.74 11.08
N ASN A 217 -7.49 0.91 11.21
CA ASN A 217 -7.57 -0.54 10.99
C ASN A 217 -7.62 -1.38 12.27
N THR A 218 -7.57 -0.76 13.44
CA THR A 218 -7.54 -1.47 14.74
C THR A 218 -8.60 -2.57 14.89
N PRO A 219 -9.88 -2.39 14.46
CA PRO A 219 -10.92 -3.40 14.62
C PRO A 219 -10.70 -4.71 13.84
N ILE A 220 -9.86 -4.70 12.81
CA ILE A 220 -9.59 -5.85 11.93
C ILE A 220 -8.17 -6.42 12.09
N ILE A 221 -7.31 -5.82 12.93
CA ILE A 221 -5.96 -6.35 13.20
C ILE A 221 -5.98 -7.83 13.64
N PRO A 222 -6.88 -8.28 14.55
CA PRO A 222 -6.95 -9.70 14.90
C PRO A 222 -7.24 -10.61 13.71
N ASP A 223 -8.07 -10.15 12.77
CA ASP A 223 -8.39 -10.90 11.56
C ASP A 223 -7.21 -10.92 10.58
N LEU A 224 -6.46 -9.82 10.45
CA LEU A 224 -5.24 -9.75 9.64
C LEU A 224 -4.16 -10.73 10.15
N LEU A 225 -4.00 -10.81 11.47
CA LEU A 225 -3.13 -11.80 12.12
C LEU A 225 -3.58 -13.24 11.80
N GLU A 226 -4.88 -13.51 11.90
CA GLU A 226 -5.44 -14.84 11.63
C GLU A 226 -5.16 -15.30 10.20
N ILE A 227 -5.25 -14.40 9.21
CA ILE A 227 -4.97 -14.71 7.81
C ILE A 227 -3.48 -14.67 7.44
N GLY A 228 -2.61 -14.39 8.42
CA GLY A 228 -1.15 -14.51 8.30
C GLY A 228 -0.42 -13.29 7.76
N VAL A 229 -0.93 -12.08 8.00
CA VAL A 229 -0.19 -10.84 7.67
C VAL A 229 1.06 -10.72 8.55
N ASP A 230 2.21 -10.48 7.93
CA ASP A 230 3.49 -10.32 8.62
C ASP A 230 3.81 -8.85 8.97
N ILE A 231 3.46 -7.93 8.04
CA ILE A 231 3.72 -6.50 8.18
C ILE A 231 2.41 -5.73 7.96
N LEU A 232 2.00 -4.92 8.95
CA LEU A 232 0.93 -3.94 8.79
C LEU A 232 1.51 -2.55 8.57
N HIS A 233 1.07 -1.92 7.49
CA HIS A 233 1.46 -0.58 7.08
C HIS A 233 0.25 0.20 6.55
N PRO A 234 0.26 1.53 6.64
CA PRO A 234 0.96 2.27 7.67
C PRO A 234 0.25 2.09 9.02
N ILE A 235 1.00 2.17 10.12
CA ILE A 235 0.41 2.56 11.40
C ILE A 235 0.34 4.09 11.48
N GLN A 236 -0.86 4.64 11.26
CA GLN A 236 -1.12 6.07 11.24
C GLN A 236 -1.40 6.63 12.65
N PRO A 237 -0.53 7.50 13.21
CA PRO A 237 -0.74 8.06 14.54
C PRO A 237 -1.96 9.00 14.62
N GLU A 238 -2.43 9.53 13.47
CA GLU A 238 -3.63 10.35 13.41
C GLU A 238 -4.93 9.57 13.58
N THR A 239 -4.91 8.26 13.28
CA THR A 239 -6.10 7.40 13.30
C THR A 239 -6.00 6.32 14.38
N MET A 240 -4.79 5.94 14.82
CA MET A 240 -4.56 4.84 15.75
C MET A 240 -3.56 5.21 16.85
N ASP A 241 -3.75 4.67 18.06
CA ASP A 241 -2.74 4.72 19.12
C ASP A 241 -1.66 3.66 18.87
N ILE A 242 -0.60 4.05 18.18
CA ILE A 242 0.48 3.14 17.77
C ILE A 242 1.19 2.47 18.96
N PHE A 243 1.24 3.13 20.13
CA PHE A 243 1.90 2.57 21.30
C PHE A 243 1.03 1.51 21.98
N LYS A 244 -0.28 1.73 21.99
CA LYS A 244 -1.25 0.71 22.38
C LYS A 244 -1.18 -0.49 21.44
N LEU A 245 -1.11 -0.26 20.12
CA LEU A 245 -0.94 -1.34 19.14
C LEU A 245 0.34 -2.15 19.39
N LYS A 246 1.47 -1.49 19.67
CA LYS A 246 2.72 -2.18 20.01
C LYS A 246 2.57 -3.07 21.24
N LYS A 247 1.88 -2.58 22.28
CA LYS A 247 1.64 -3.34 23.51
C LYS A 247 0.75 -4.55 23.26
N GLU A 248 -0.28 -4.41 22.43
CA GLU A 248 -1.30 -5.45 22.20
C GLU A 248 -0.83 -6.52 21.21
N TYR A 249 -0.25 -6.11 20.08
CA TYR A 249 0.03 -6.99 18.94
C TYR A 249 1.50 -7.01 18.51
N GLY A 250 2.36 -6.19 19.11
CA GLY A 250 3.74 -5.98 18.63
C GLY A 250 4.69 -7.15 18.79
N LYS A 251 4.22 -8.30 19.30
CA LYS A 251 4.92 -9.59 19.34
C LYS A 251 4.46 -10.54 18.21
N ASP A 252 3.30 -10.26 17.62
CA ASP A 252 2.60 -11.13 16.66
C ASP A 252 2.70 -10.58 15.23
N ILE A 253 2.88 -9.27 15.06
CA ILE A 253 3.02 -8.59 13.77
C ILE A 253 4.13 -7.54 13.78
N THR A 254 4.73 -7.32 12.62
CA THR A 254 5.63 -6.18 12.39
C THR A 254 4.83 -4.94 12.00
N PHE A 255 5.07 -3.82 12.68
CA PHE A 255 4.47 -2.54 12.30
C PHE A 255 5.43 -1.73 11.43
N CYS A 256 4.91 -1.08 10.39
CA CYS A 256 5.64 -0.15 9.54
C CYS A 256 4.91 1.20 9.49
N GLY A 257 5.64 2.31 9.60
CA GLY A 257 5.06 3.66 9.67
C GLY A 257 5.21 4.31 11.04
N GLY A 258 4.29 5.19 11.43
CA GLY A 258 4.19 5.72 12.81
C GLY A 258 4.62 7.17 12.98
N ILE A 259 5.30 7.79 12.02
CA ILE A 259 5.63 9.23 12.06
C ILE A 259 4.54 10.05 11.35
N SER A 260 3.96 11.02 12.05
CA SER A 260 2.82 11.82 11.58
C SER A 260 3.15 12.61 10.30
N THR A 261 2.41 12.34 9.24
CA THR A 261 2.50 13.03 7.95
C THR A 261 1.49 14.17 7.81
N GLN A 262 0.42 14.20 8.60
CA GLN A 262 -0.62 15.23 8.46
C GLN A 262 -0.40 16.43 9.38
N LYS A 263 0.37 16.25 10.48
CA LYS A 263 0.56 17.29 11.51
C LYS A 263 2.03 17.58 11.74
N LEU A 264 2.80 16.56 12.17
CA LEU A 264 4.16 16.79 12.62
C LEU A 264 5.09 17.18 11.46
N LEU A 265 5.11 16.42 10.37
CA LEU A 265 6.04 16.68 9.28
C LEU A 265 5.76 18.01 8.53
N PRO A 266 4.50 18.40 8.27
CA PRO A 266 4.24 19.68 7.61
C PRO A 266 4.40 20.92 8.52
N MET A 267 4.13 20.78 9.83
CA MET A 267 3.97 21.95 10.72
C MET A 267 4.96 22.01 11.90
N GLY A 268 5.63 20.90 12.21
CA GLY A 268 6.57 20.81 13.33
C GLY A 268 7.92 21.46 13.02
N THR A 269 8.68 21.69 14.07
CA THR A 269 10.09 22.07 13.99
C THR A 269 10.99 20.86 13.80
N SER A 270 12.21 21.07 13.27
CA SER A 270 13.24 20.03 13.13
C SER A 270 13.48 19.27 14.44
N GLU A 271 13.53 19.96 15.58
CA GLU A 271 13.76 19.34 16.88
C GLU A 271 12.56 18.52 17.36
N GLU A 272 11.33 18.97 17.12
CA GLU A 272 10.13 18.17 17.41
C GLU A 272 10.08 16.89 16.59
N ILE A 273 10.46 16.97 15.30
CA ILE A 273 10.54 15.80 14.42
C ILE A 273 11.59 14.82 14.92
N ARG A 274 12.81 15.28 15.20
CA ARG A 274 13.89 14.42 15.73
C ARG A 274 13.47 13.76 17.05
N ASN A 275 12.84 14.53 17.95
CA ASN A 275 12.33 13.98 19.21
C ASN A 275 11.24 12.92 19.02
N GLU A 276 10.30 13.13 18.11
CA GLU A 276 9.25 12.13 17.86
C GLU A 276 9.85 10.88 17.20
N VAL A 277 10.75 11.03 16.23
CA VAL A 277 11.46 9.89 15.61
C VAL A 277 12.19 9.08 16.68
N ARG A 278 12.99 9.71 17.56
CA ARG A 278 13.64 9.02 18.68
C ARG A 278 12.65 8.30 19.60
N LYS A 279 11.56 8.97 19.96
CA LYS A 279 10.52 8.43 20.84
C LYS A 279 9.86 7.21 20.23
N VAL A 280 9.39 7.31 18.99
CA VAL A 280 8.72 6.23 18.28
C VAL A 280 9.68 5.07 18.07
N LYS A 281 10.92 5.33 17.60
CA LYS A 281 11.94 4.29 17.42
C LYS A 281 12.21 3.53 18.72
N ARG A 282 12.41 4.23 19.83
CA ARG A 282 12.67 3.64 21.15
C ARG A 282 11.52 2.76 21.64
N ILE A 283 10.27 3.20 21.48
CA ILE A 283 9.11 2.49 22.02
C ILE A 283 8.69 1.36 21.08
N MET A 284 8.51 1.65 19.81
CA MET A 284 8.02 0.70 18.81
C MET A 284 9.07 -0.36 18.47
N GLY A 285 10.36 -0.01 18.48
CA GLY A 285 11.47 -0.93 18.23
C GLY A 285 11.74 -1.91 19.38
N LYS A 286 11.16 -1.70 20.56
CA LYS A 286 11.37 -2.58 21.73
C LYS A 286 10.87 -3.99 21.42
N GLY A 287 11.77 -4.97 21.49
CA GLY A 287 11.46 -6.37 21.21
C GLY A 287 11.37 -6.74 19.72
N GLY A 288 11.86 -5.89 18.81
CA GLY A 288 11.77 -6.12 17.37
C GLY A 288 10.38 -5.83 16.80
N GLY A 289 10.11 -6.27 15.55
CA GLY A 289 8.79 -6.13 14.92
C GLY A 289 8.38 -4.68 14.61
N TYR A 290 9.33 -3.82 14.25
CA TYR A 290 9.04 -2.44 13.83
C TYR A 290 10.00 -1.97 12.74
N ILE A 291 9.43 -1.34 11.71
CA ILE A 291 10.12 -0.69 10.59
C ILE A 291 9.77 0.79 10.69
N THR A 292 10.79 1.64 10.84
CA THR A 292 10.55 3.08 10.95
C THR A 292 10.07 3.61 9.62
N GLY A 293 8.91 4.25 9.61
CA GLY A 293 8.37 4.87 8.42
C GLY A 293 7.42 6.00 8.79
N THR A 294 6.84 6.60 7.78
CA THR A 294 5.84 7.66 7.92
C THR A 294 4.42 7.10 7.93
N GLY A 295 3.46 7.88 8.43
CA GLY A 295 2.03 7.52 8.48
C GLY A 295 1.41 7.33 7.09
N ILE A 296 2.04 7.85 6.04
CA ILE A 296 1.81 7.50 4.64
C ILE A 296 3.04 7.96 3.85
N MET A 297 2.98 8.00 2.52
CA MET A 297 4.03 8.63 1.71
C MET A 297 4.32 10.08 2.14
N LEU A 298 5.58 10.50 1.99
CA LEU A 298 6.01 11.89 2.13
C LEU A 298 5.46 12.71 0.96
N HIS A 299 4.75 13.79 1.27
CA HIS A 299 4.10 14.66 0.31
C HIS A 299 4.90 15.96 0.09
N GLU A 300 4.50 16.71 -0.94
CA GLU A 300 5.17 17.96 -1.37
C GLU A 300 5.10 19.09 -0.34
N ASP A 301 4.12 19.04 0.56
CA ASP A 301 3.86 20.01 1.62
C ASP A 301 4.84 19.91 2.79
N VAL A 302 5.60 18.82 2.90
CA VAL A 302 6.65 18.66 3.92
C VAL A 302 7.83 19.60 3.59
N PRO A 303 8.17 20.56 4.48
CA PRO A 303 9.34 21.42 4.29
C PRO A 303 10.64 20.62 4.18
N LEU A 304 11.62 21.11 3.41
CA LEU A 304 12.88 20.40 3.20
C LEU A 304 13.61 20.11 4.52
N ASP A 305 13.73 21.11 5.41
CA ASP A 305 14.40 20.95 6.71
C ASP A 305 13.73 19.87 7.57
N ASN A 306 12.41 19.70 7.45
CA ASN A 306 11.63 18.69 8.16
C ASN A 306 11.84 17.29 7.56
N LEU A 307 11.87 17.19 6.22
CA LEU A 307 12.19 15.97 5.50
C LEU A 307 13.60 15.48 5.85
N VAL A 308 14.59 16.37 5.83
CA VAL A 308 15.99 16.04 6.18
C VAL A 308 16.09 15.64 7.65
N SER A 309 15.40 16.36 8.54
CA SER A 309 15.39 16.02 9.97
C SER A 309 14.80 14.64 10.27
N LEU A 310 13.76 14.25 9.55
CA LEU A 310 13.19 12.90 9.61
C LEU A 310 14.21 11.85 9.16
N ILE A 311 14.80 12.06 7.99
CA ILE A 311 15.72 11.11 7.36
C ILE A 311 16.96 10.91 8.23
N ASP A 312 17.63 12.00 8.61
CA ASP A 312 18.85 11.95 9.42
C ASP A 312 18.62 11.17 10.73
N GLU A 313 17.53 11.47 11.43
CA GLU A 313 17.25 10.82 12.72
C GLU A 313 16.80 9.37 12.55
N ALA A 314 16.22 9.01 11.40
CA ALA A 314 15.88 7.64 11.09
C ALA A 314 17.11 6.77 10.83
N MET A 315 18.18 7.35 10.27
CA MET A 315 19.45 6.67 9.98
C MET A 315 20.30 6.37 11.22
N VAL A 316 20.15 7.13 12.30
CA VAL A 316 20.89 6.96 13.58
C VAL A 316 20.34 5.83 14.44
#